data_AF-A0A7S2JNA8-F1
#
_entry.id   AF-A0A7S2JNA8-F1
#
_cell.length_a   1.000
_cell.length_b   1.000
_cell.length_c   1.000
_cell.angle_alpha   90.00
_cell.angle_beta   90.00
_cell.angle_gamma   90.00
#
_symmetry.space_group_name_H-M   'P 1'
#
loop_
_entity.id
_entity.type
_entity.pdbx_description
1 polymer ?
#
loop_
_entity_poly.entity_id
_entity_poly.type
_entity_poly.pdbx_seq_one_letter_code
_entity_poly.pdbx_strand_id
1 'polypeptide(L)'
;MTSSRLLGLLVHLWAAVTVMASKDCRVTASYEDGTVIERECIVEGETKQRRSRRDAIDDMDWLKGTRWLWNDWREVVFLEDGSFLAPAESCERQGNPKCRWSASDGQILVTFGGAGPHTLTADDDKQTITGSRDSDGDAVQAKRVQ
;
A
#
# COMPACT_ATOMS: atom_id res chain seq x y z
N MET A 1 72.31 -1.98 -26.19
CA MET A 1 71.10 -1.20 -25.83
C MET A 1 69.93 -2.17 -25.76
N THR A 2 69.40 -2.26 -24.55
CA THR A 2 68.37 -3.19 -24.05
C THR A 2 66.99 -2.90 -24.63
N SER A 3 66.24 -3.93 -25.02
CA SER A 3 64.77 -3.88 -24.87
C SER A 3 64.14 -5.27 -24.99
N SER A 4 64.04 -5.97 -23.86
CA SER A 4 63.15 -7.12 -23.68
C SER A 4 61.71 -6.63 -23.65
N ARG A 5 60.87 -7.08 -24.59
CA ARG A 5 59.42 -6.86 -24.54
C ARG A 5 58.78 -8.00 -23.75
N LEU A 6 58.44 -7.72 -22.49
CA LEU A 6 57.58 -8.56 -21.66
C LEU A 6 56.14 -8.52 -22.20
N LEU A 7 55.64 -9.66 -22.68
CA LEU A 7 54.22 -9.90 -22.92
C LEU A 7 53.53 -10.07 -21.55
N GLY A 8 52.80 -9.05 -21.11
CA GLY A 8 51.94 -9.14 -19.93
C GLY A 8 50.67 -9.93 -20.25
N LEU A 9 50.53 -11.10 -19.62
CA LEU A 9 49.27 -11.87 -19.58
C LEU A 9 48.20 -11.05 -18.84
N LEU A 10 47.17 -10.60 -19.56
CA LEU A 10 45.94 -10.07 -18.97
C LEU A 10 45.03 -11.25 -18.58
N VAL A 11 45.18 -11.74 -17.35
CA VAL A 11 44.24 -12.72 -16.77
C VAL A 11 42.93 -11.99 -16.47
N HIS A 12 41.94 -12.18 -17.34
CA HIS A 12 40.58 -11.73 -17.08
C HIS A 12 39.98 -12.66 -16.00
N LEU A 13 39.99 -12.23 -14.74
CA LEU A 13 39.15 -12.84 -13.71
C LEU A 13 37.69 -12.50 -14.02
N TRP A 14 36.98 -13.46 -14.61
CA TRP A 14 35.53 -13.44 -14.66
C TRP A 14 35.04 -13.85 -13.27
N ALA A 15 34.52 -12.90 -12.50
CA ALA A 15 33.75 -13.23 -11.31
C ALA A 15 32.44 -13.91 -11.77
N ALA A 16 32.39 -15.24 -11.64
CA ALA A 16 31.19 -16.01 -11.88
C ALA A 16 30.21 -15.74 -10.73
N VAL A 17 29.18 -14.93 -10.98
CA VAL A 17 28.05 -14.77 -10.06
C VAL A 17 27.09 -15.93 -10.31
N THR A 18 27.12 -16.93 -9.43
CA THR A 18 26.13 -18.01 -9.38
C THR A 18 24.90 -17.51 -8.61
N VAL A 19 23.82 -17.19 -9.33
CA VAL A 19 22.52 -16.89 -8.71
C VAL A 19 21.76 -18.20 -8.53
N MET A 20 21.80 -18.78 -7.33
CA MET A 20 20.88 -19.83 -6.93
C MET A 20 19.60 -19.19 -6.42
N ALA A 21 18.50 -19.35 -7.15
CA ALA A 21 17.16 -18.97 -6.72
C ALA A 21 16.68 -19.93 -5.61
N SER A 22 16.86 -19.53 -4.35
CA SER A 22 16.10 -20.08 -3.22
C SER A 22 15.01 -19.07 -2.82
N LYS A 23 13.93 -19.55 -2.18
CA LYS A 23 12.74 -18.76 -1.83
C LYS A 23 12.98 -17.61 -0.83
N ASP A 24 14.22 -17.42 -0.38
CA ASP A 24 14.63 -16.36 0.53
C ASP A 24 15.84 -15.65 -0.10
N CYS A 25 15.59 -14.66 -0.96
CA CYS A 25 16.66 -13.88 -1.59
C CYS A 25 17.27 -12.92 -0.56
N ARG A 26 18.28 -13.40 0.15
CA ARG A 26 19.19 -12.61 1.00
C ARG A 26 20.53 -12.55 0.31
N VAL A 27 20.98 -11.33 0.01
CA VAL A 27 22.30 -11.07 -0.56
C VAL A 27 23.19 -10.54 0.55
N THR A 28 24.28 -11.26 0.78
CA THR A 28 25.28 -10.91 1.78
C THR A 28 26.52 -10.39 1.05
N ALA A 29 26.87 -9.13 1.28
CA ALA A 29 28.13 -8.54 0.82
C ALA A 29 29.14 -8.57 1.97
N SER A 30 30.28 -9.20 1.76
CA SER A 30 31.41 -9.18 2.70
C SER A 30 32.57 -8.40 2.11
N TYR A 31 33.16 -7.53 2.92
CA TYR A 31 34.29 -6.69 2.56
C TYR A 31 35.58 -7.20 3.23
N GLU A 32 36.74 -6.85 2.68
CA GLU A 32 38.06 -7.32 3.16
C GLU A 32 38.38 -6.87 4.59
N ASP A 33 37.68 -5.84 5.10
CA ASP A 33 37.76 -5.35 6.47
C ASP A 33 36.96 -6.20 7.48
N GLY A 34 36.29 -7.26 7.02
CA GLY A 34 35.45 -8.15 7.82
C GLY A 34 34.01 -7.66 7.99
N THR A 35 33.62 -6.54 7.40
CA THR A 35 32.25 -6.04 7.46
C THR A 35 31.34 -6.91 6.59
N VAL A 36 30.26 -7.42 7.18
CA VAL A 36 29.24 -8.20 6.48
C VAL A 36 27.92 -7.43 6.51
N ILE A 37 27.39 -7.10 5.34
CA ILE A 37 26.08 -6.46 5.18
C ILE A 37 25.13 -7.45 4.53
N GLU A 38 24.07 -7.82 5.26
CA GLU A 38 22.97 -8.60 4.75
C GLU A 38 21.87 -7.66 4.23
N ARG A 39 21.46 -7.85 2.97
CA ARG A 39 20.34 -7.11 2.36
C ARG A 39 19.38 -8.10 1.71
N GLU A 40 18.10 -7.95 2.02
CA GLU A 40 17.04 -8.70 1.35
C GLU A 40 16.83 -8.13 -0.06
N CYS A 41 16.82 -8.98 -1.09
CA CYS A 41 16.50 -8.56 -2.45
C CYS A 41 15.02 -8.17 -2.53
N ILE A 42 14.72 -7.07 -3.21
CA ILE A 42 13.35 -6.76 -3.60
C ILE A 42 13.06 -7.58 -4.85
N VAL A 43 12.18 -8.59 -4.74
CA VAL A 43 11.68 -9.34 -5.90
C VAL A 43 10.79 -8.39 -6.70
N GLU A 44 11.21 -8.03 -7.91
CA GLU A 44 10.38 -7.26 -8.84
C GLU A 44 9.16 -8.10 -9.22
N GLY A 45 8.01 -7.78 -8.64
CA GLY A 45 6.77 -8.52 -8.91
C GLY A 45 5.60 -8.19 -8.00
N GLU A 46 5.82 -7.91 -6.71
CA GLU A 46 4.74 -7.48 -5.80
C GLU A 46 5.25 -6.47 -4.79
N THR A 47 4.90 -5.20 -5.04
CA THR A 47 5.05 -4.10 -4.11
C THR A 47 4.57 -4.51 -2.71
N LYS A 48 5.45 -4.51 -1.69
CA LYS A 48 5.06 -4.72 -0.27
C LYS A 48 3.85 -3.87 0.15
N GLN A 49 3.67 -2.71 -0.49
CA GLN A 49 2.53 -1.78 -0.33
C GLN A 49 1.16 -2.35 -0.73
N ARG A 50 1.09 -3.31 -1.67
CA ARG A 50 -0.17 -3.98 -2.04
C ARG A 50 -0.60 -5.00 -1.00
N ARG A 51 0.36 -5.71 -0.39
CA ARG A 51 0.09 -6.73 0.62
C ARG A 51 -0.46 -6.06 1.88
N SER A 52 0.25 -5.06 2.42
CA SER A 52 -0.21 -4.31 3.60
C SER A 52 -1.57 -3.62 3.40
N ARG A 53 -1.85 -3.15 2.19
CA ARG A 53 -3.15 -2.53 1.86
C ARG A 53 -4.28 -3.56 1.78
N ARG A 54 -4.00 -4.75 1.24
CA ARG A 54 -4.98 -5.84 1.20
C ARG A 54 -5.29 -6.28 2.63
N ASP A 55 -4.26 -6.47 3.45
CA ASP A 55 -4.40 -6.85 4.86
C ASP A 55 -5.28 -5.84 5.64
N ALA A 56 -5.04 -4.54 5.47
CA ALA A 56 -5.88 -3.47 6.04
C ALA A 56 -7.35 -3.52 5.58
N ILE A 57 -7.58 -3.82 4.31
CA ILE A 57 -8.94 -3.94 3.75
C ILE A 57 -9.64 -5.23 4.23
N ASP A 58 -8.88 -6.31 4.48
CA ASP A 58 -9.40 -7.62 4.91
C ASP A 58 -9.91 -7.61 6.36
N ASP A 59 -9.38 -6.72 7.22
CA ASP A 59 -9.87 -6.54 8.60
C ASP A 59 -11.37 -6.13 8.67
N MET A 60 -11.93 -5.58 7.59
CA MET A 60 -13.33 -5.17 7.50
C MET A 60 -14.04 -5.65 6.24
N ASP A 61 -14.01 -6.95 6.00
CA ASP A 61 -14.72 -7.60 4.88
C ASP A 61 -16.19 -7.21 4.74
N TRP A 62 -16.87 -6.95 5.87
CA TRP A 62 -18.28 -6.58 5.91
C TRP A 62 -18.61 -5.22 5.27
N LEU A 63 -17.61 -4.34 5.11
CA LEU A 63 -17.77 -3.01 4.52
C LEU A 63 -17.61 -3.04 3.00
N LYS A 64 -16.94 -4.06 2.46
CA LYS A 64 -16.67 -4.21 1.02
C LYS A 64 -17.97 -4.32 0.23
N GLY A 65 -18.07 -3.55 -0.87
CA GLY A 65 -19.21 -3.53 -1.78
C GLY A 65 -20.49 -2.93 -1.19
N THR A 66 -20.44 -2.29 -0.03
CA THR A 66 -21.64 -1.78 0.65
C THR A 66 -21.94 -0.32 0.33
N ARG A 67 -23.23 0.05 0.42
CA ARG A 67 -23.75 1.40 0.15
C ARG A 67 -24.18 2.07 1.46
N TRP A 68 -23.90 3.36 1.56
CA TRP A 68 -24.13 4.13 2.79
C TRP A 68 -24.66 5.51 2.48
N LEU A 69 -25.70 5.94 3.18
CA LEU A 69 -26.20 7.31 3.12
C LEU A 69 -25.31 8.21 3.98
N TRP A 70 -24.45 9.00 3.34
CA TRP A 70 -23.46 9.87 3.98
C TRP A 70 -24.08 11.21 4.37
N ASN A 71 -24.01 11.57 5.66
CA ASN A 71 -24.54 12.80 6.27
C ASN A 71 -25.98 13.12 5.83
N ASP A 72 -26.82 12.08 5.69
CA ASP A 72 -28.19 12.19 5.17
C ASP A 72 -28.30 12.95 3.81
N TRP A 73 -27.20 12.98 3.04
CA TRP A 73 -27.07 13.74 1.80
C TRP A 73 -27.14 12.84 0.56
N ARG A 74 -26.17 11.93 0.44
CA ARG A 74 -25.97 11.11 -0.76
C ARG A 74 -25.40 9.75 -0.41
N GLU A 75 -25.68 8.78 -1.26
CA GLU A 75 -25.10 7.46 -1.12
C GLU A 75 -23.64 7.43 -1.57
N VAL A 76 -22.81 6.73 -0.80
CA VAL A 76 -21.42 6.42 -1.09
C VAL A 76 -21.21 4.91 -1.08
N VAL A 77 -20.16 4.44 -1.76
CA VAL A 77 -19.86 3.01 -1.89
C VAL A 77 -18.41 2.73 -1.51
N PHE A 78 -18.22 1.75 -0.63
CA PHE A 78 -16.91 1.25 -0.23
C PHE A 78 -16.58 0.02 -1.09
N LEU A 79 -15.85 0.17 -2.19
CA LEU A 79 -15.53 -0.96 -3.08
C LEU A 79 -14.44 -1.87 -2.51
N GLU A 80 -14.47 -3.16 -2.85
CA GLU A 80 -13.52 -4.17 -2.39
C GLU A 80 -12.05 -3.85 -2.71
N ASP A 81 -11.79 -3.09 -3.78
CA ASP A 81 -10.45 -2.67 -4.18
C ASP A 81 -9.90 -1.47 -3.37
N GLY A 82 -10.64 -1.01 -2.36
CA GLY A 82 -10.36 0.17 -1.55
C GLY A 82 -10.72 1.50 -2.23
N SER A 83 -11.47 1.48 -3.34
CA SER A 83 -12.00 2.71 -3.96
C SER A 83 -13.23 3.18 -3.20
N PHE A 84 -13.32 4.49 -2.96
CA PHE A 84 -14.48 5.13 -2.34
C PHE A 84 -15.25 5.90 -3.40
N LEU A 85 -16.46 5.44 -3.74
CA LEU A 85 -17.30 6.11 -4.71
C LEU A 85 -18.24 7.08 -4.00
N ALA A 86 -18.26 8.33 -4.44
CA ALA A 86 -19.17 9.34 -3.93
C ALA A 86 -19.61 10.30 -5.05
N PRO A 87 -20.85 10.82 -5.02
CA PRO A 87 -21.36 11.80 -5.97
C PRO A 87 -20.84 13.20 -5.60
N ALA A 88 -19.52 13.34 -5.62
CA ALA A 88 -18.80 14.60 -5.48
C ALA A 88 -17.71 14.65 -6.54
N GLU A 89 -17.20 15.85 -6.79
CA GLU A 89 -16.29 16.10 -7.89
C GLU A 89 -15.08 15.16 -7.87
N SER A 90 -14.94 14.40 -8.95
CA SER A 90 -13.90 13.39 -9.17
C SER A 90 -14.00 12.09 -8.35
N CYS A 91 -14.94 11.90 -7.42
CA CYS A 91 -15.08 10.63 -6.68
C CYS A 91 -16.08 9.64 -7.28
N GLU A 92 -16.66 9.95 -8.43
CA GLU A 92 -17.64 9.07 -9.11
C GLU A 92 -16.99 7.91 -9.87
N ARG A 93 -15.69 8.02 -10.18
CA ARG A 93 -14.95 7.02 -10.95
C ARG A 93 -14.12 6.12 -10.04
N GLN A 94 -14.25 4.81 -10.24
CA GLN A 94 -13.41 3.81 -9.60
C GLN A 94 -11.92 4.06 -9.91
N GLY A 95 -11.06 3.79 -8.92
CA GLY A 95 -9.61 3.90 -9.09
C GLY A 95 -9.04 5.31 -8.95
N ASN A 96 -9.85 6.34 -8.63
CA ASN A 96 -9.29 7.65 -8.30
C ASN A 96 -8.48 7.56 -7.00
N PRO A 97 -7.16 7.85 -7.00
CA PRO A 97 -6.33 7.78 -5.80
C PRO A 97 -6.73 8.81 -4.72
N LYS A 98 -7.48 9.85 -5.08
CA LYS A 98 -8.01 10.85 -4.13
C LYS A 98 -9.31 10.42 -3.46
N CYS A 99 -9.91 9.30 -3.88
CA CYS A 99 -11.19 8.81 -3.37
C CYS A 99 -11.02 7.35 -2.98
N ARG A 100 -10.52 7.13 -1.77
CA ARG A 100 -10.03 5.83 -1.30
C ARG A 100 -10.48 5.58 0.12
N TRP A 101 -10.60 4.30 0.47
CA TRP A 101 -10.82 3.88 1.84
C TRP A 101 -9.90 2.71 2.22
N SER A 102 -9.68 2.55 3.52
CA SER A 102 -9.04 1.41 4.14
C SER A 102 -9.58 1.26 5.55
N ALA A 103 -9.45 0.07 6.13
CA ALA A 103 -9.69 -0.16 7.54
C ALA A 103 -8.40 -0.62 8.23
N SER A 104 -8.26 -0.40 9.52
CA SER A 104 -7.21 -1.00 10.33
C SER A 104 -7.55 -0.76 11.79
N ASP A 105 -7.33 -1.75 12.65
CA ASP A 105 -7.48 -1.62 14.11
C ASP A 105 -8.86 -1.07 14.52
N GLY A 106 -9.93 -1.49 13.84
CA GLY A 106 -11.31 -1.05 14.13
C GLY A 106 -11.66 0.35 13.61
N GLN A 107 -10.72 1.07 13.00
CA GLN A 107 -10.94 2.37 12.38
C GLN A 107 -11.10 2.24 10.87
N ILE A 108 -11.93 3.12 10.30
CA ILE A 108 -12.15 3.27 8.87
C ILE A 108 -11.56 4.62 8.46
N LEU A 109 -10.60 4.60 7.55
CA LEU A 109 -9.95 5.80 7.01
C LEU A 109 -10.49 6.05 5.60
N VAL A 110 -11.01 7.25 5.35
CA VAL A 110 -11.58 7.65 4.06
C VAL A 110 -10.91 8.91 3.55
N THR A 111 -10.20 8.82 2.43
CA THR A 111 -9.77 9.99 1.67
C THR A 111 -10.90 10.38 0.73
N PHE A 112 -11.52 11.54 0.95
CA PHE A 112 -12.66 12.03 0.19
C PHE A 112 -12.29 13.24 -0.65
N GLY A 113 -11.69 12.99 -1.81
CA GLY A 113 -11.50 13.99 -2.87
C GLY A 113 -10.90 15.30 -2.35
N GLY A 114 -11.59 16.42 -2.63
CA GLY A 114 -11.21 17.75 -2.14
C GLY A 114 -11.52 18.02 -0.67
N ALA A 115 -12.37 17.22 -0.02
CA ALA A 115 -12.67 17.34 1.40
C ALA A 115 -11.55 16.73 2.27
N GLY A 116 -10.72 15.85 1.71
CA GLY A 116 -9.58 15.28 2.41
C GLY A 116 -9.92 14.08 3.30
N PRO A 117 -9.05 13.74 4.26
CA PRO A 117 -9.15 12.51 5.03
C PRO A 117 -10.19 12.61 6.16
N HIS A 118 -10.83 11.49 6.45
CA HIS A 118 -11.78 11.28 7.53
C HIS A 118 -11.42 10.02 8.28
N THR A 119 -11.57 10.08 9.60
CA THR A 119 -11.37 8.95 10.51
C THR A 119 -12.71 8.58 11.13
N LEU A 120 -13.15 7.34 10.90
CA LEU A 120 -14.47 6.86 11.26
C LEU A 120 -14.41 5.53 12.02
N THR A 121 -15.50 5.18 12.67
CA THR A 121 -15.69 3.93 13.41
C THR A 121 -17.11 3.43 13.17
N ALA A 122 -17.26 2.12 13.02
CA ALA A 122 -18.57 1.47 12.90
C ALA A 122 -19.14 1.15 14.28
N ASP A 123 -20.45 1.15 14.40
CA ASP A 123 -21.15 0.57 15.54
C ASP A 123 -21.10 -0.97 15.53
N ASP A 124 -21.51 -1.58 16.63
CA ASP A 124 -21.45 -3.02 16.85
C ASP A 124 -22.30 -3.82 15.85
N ASP A 125 -23.44 -3.26 15.43
CA ASP A 125 -24.37 -3.89 14.49
C ASP A 125 -24.04 -3.60 13.01
N LYS A 126 -23.00 -2.78 12.77
CA LYS A 126 -22.47 -2.43 11.45
C LYS A 126 -23.54 -1.78 10.58
N GLN A 127 -24.46 -1.02 11.18
CA GLN A 127 -25.50 -0.25 10.48
C GLN A 127 -25.18 1.24 10.46
N THR A 128 -24.32 1.72 11.34
CA THR A 128 -23.91 3.12 11.42
C THR A 128 -22.41 3.25 11.46
N ILE A 129 -21.89 4.19 10.69
CA ILE A 129 -20.51 4.66 10.78
C ILE A 129 -20.53 6.10 11.26
N THR A 130 -19.68 6.44 12.22
CA THR A 130 -19.56 7.80 12.76
C THR A 130 -18.10 8.21 12.85
N GLY A 131 -17.83 9.51 12.86
CA GLY A 131 -16.47 10.02 13.01
C GLY A 131 -16.38 11.49 12.62
N SER A 132 -15.23 11.89 12.12
CA SER A 132 -15.00 13.28 11.73
C SER A 132 -14.03 13.41 10.57
N ARG A 133 -14.08 14.56 9.89
CA ARG A 133 -13.03 14.99 8.97
C ARG A 133 -11.81 15.48 9.75
N ASP A 134 -10.62 15.06 9.34
CA ASP A 134 -9.41 15.33 10.11
C ASP A 134 -8.96 16.81 10.04
N SER A 135 -9.37 17.56 9.01
CA SER A 135 -8.92 18.94 8.79
C SER A 135 -9.61 19.98 9.70
N ASP A 136 -10.88 19.78 10.00
CA ASP A 136 -11.74 20.75 10.69
C ASP A 136 -12.59 20.13 11.81
N GLY A 137 -12.54 18.79 11.96
CA GLY A 137 -13.34 18.08 12.95
C GLY A 137 -14.82 17.98 12.59
N ASP A 138 -15.22 18.31 11.36
CA ASP A 138 -16.61 18.27 10.94
C ASP A 138 -17.17 16.85 11.08
N ALA A 139 -18.32 16.74 11.74
CA ALA A 139 -18.87 15.45 12.11
C ALA A 139 -19.39 14.70 10.88
N VAL A 140 -19.15 13.39 10.87
CA VAL A 140 -19.65 12.49 9.83
C VAL A 140 -20.49 11.40 10.47
N GLN A 141 -21.63 11.14 9.84
CA GLN A 141 -22.45 9.96 10.06
C GLN A 141 -22.80 9.33 8.71
N ALA A 142 -22.71 8.01 8.62
CA ALA A 142 -23.17 7.26 7.48
C ALA A 142 -24.05 6.11 7.95
N LYS A 143 -25.23 5.97 7.33
CA LYS A 143 -26.19 4.89 7.63
C LYS A 143 -26.20 3.87 6.50
N ARG A 144 -26.19 2.59 6.83
CA ARG A 144 -26.17 1.52 5.83
C ARG A 144 -27.47 1.53 5.03
N VAL A 145 -27.34 1.45 3.71
CA VAL A 145 -28.46 1.28 2.79
C VAL A 145 -28.59 -0.19 2.48
N GLN A 146 -29.77 -0.75 2.79
CA GLN A 146 -30.10 -2.17 2.56
C GLN A 146 -30.48 -2.43 1.09
#